data_AF-A0A4Z0J1Z5-F1
#
_entry.id   AF-A0A4Z0J1Z5-F1
#
_cell.length_a   1.000
_cell.length_b   1.000
_cell.length_c   1.000
_cell.angle_alpha   90.00
_cell.angle_beta   90.00
_cell.angle_gamma   90.00
#
_symmetry.space_group_name_H-M   'P 1'
#
loop_
_entity.id
_entity.type
_entity.pdbx_description
1 polymer ?
#
loop_
_entity_poly.entity_id
_entity_poly.type
_entity_poly.pdbx_seq_one_letter_code
_entity_poly.pdbx_strand_id
1 'polypeptide(L)' 'MGSRRRAKRHQPAGPLCPDSGKRQYRNYAEAARVALRRSRSAGPLRIYRCPSCGSLHLTKRRNWGSPPPA' A
#
# COMPACT_ATOMS: atom_id res chain seq x y z
N MET A 1 -14.23 35.33 15.16
CA MET A 1 -12.91 34.78 14.75
C MET A 1 -12.87 33.33 15.24
N GLY A 2 -13.05 32.27 14.44
CA GLY A 2 -12.31 31.91 13.23
C GLY A 2 -11.56 30.57 13.37
N SER A 3 -11.95 29.65 14.25
CA SER A 3 -11.25 28.35 14.42
C SER A 3 -11.75 27.31 13.43
N ARG A 4 -11.33 27.44 12.16
CA ARG A 4 -11.47 26.38 11.16
C ARG A 4 -10.66 25.16 11.62
N ARG A 5 -11.32 24.21 12.27
CA ARG A 5 -10.78 22.88 12.58
C ARG A 5 -10.31 22.28 11.26
N ARG A 6 -8.99 22.24 11.05
CA ARG A 6 -8.36 21.59 9.91
C ARG A 6 -8.73 20.12 9.99
N ALA A 7 -9.80 19.73 9.29
CA ALA A 7 -10.19 18.35 9.15
C ALA A 7 -8.96 17.61 8.64
N LYS A 8 -8.35 16.80 9.52
CA LYS A 8 -7.38 15.79 9.13
C LYS A 8 -8.13 14.94 8.12
N ARG A 9 -7.96 15.23 6.83
CA ARG A 9 -8.41 14.39 5.73
C ARG A 9 -7.75 13.04 5.97
N HIS A 10 -8.47 12.15 6.65
CA HIS A 10 -8.22 10.72 6.59
C HIS A 10 -8.37 10.40 5.12
N GLN A 11 -7.25 10.42 4.38
CA GLN A 11 -7.22 9.97 3.00
C GLN A 11 -7.89 8.61 3.01
N PRO A 12 -9.01 8.44 2.28
CA PRO A 12 -9.73 7.19 2.28
C PRO A 12 -8.75 6.09 1.90
N ALA A 13 -8.98 4.92 2.46
CA ALA A 13 -8.27 3.75 1.99
C ALA A 13 -8.40 3.69 0.47
N GLY A 14 -7.27 3.85 -0.22
CA GLY A 14 -7.23 3.78 -1.68
C GLY A 14 -7.96 2.51 -2.14
N PRO A 15 -8.53 2.53 -3.36
CA PRO A 15 -9.34 1.44 -3.87
C PRO A 15 -8.61 0.11 -3.72
N LEU A 16 -9.35 -0.98 -3.50
CA LEU A 16 -8.77 -2.32 -3.52
C LEU A 16 -8.53 -2.72 -4.98
N CYS A 17 -7.44 -3.41 -5.26
CA CYS A 17 -7.18 -3.98 -6.56
C CYS A 17 -8.15 -5.15 -6.78
N PRO A 18 -8.90 -5.20 -7.89
CA PRO A 18 -9.86 -6.26 -8.15
C PRO A 18 -9.19 -7.64 -8.29
N ASP A 19 -7.96 -7.67 -8.81
CA ASP A 19 -7.21 -8.90 -9.08
C ASP A 19 -6.48 -9.45 -7.84
N SER A 20 -5.82 -8.56 -7.09
CA SER A 20 -5.00 -8.98 -5.94
C SER A 20 -5.70 -8.79 -4.58
N GLY A 21 -6.85 -8.13 -4.53
CA GLY A 21 -7.55 -7.75 -3.29
C GLY A 21 -6.75 -6.79 -2.40
N LYS A 22 -5.61 -6.29 -2.87
CA LYS A 22 -4.69 -5.45 -2.10
C LYS A 22 -5.04 -3.98 -2.22
N ARG A 23 -4.73 -3.22 -1.17
CA ARG A 23 -4.90 -1.77 -1.16
C ARG A 23 -3.98 -1.11 -2.19
N GLN A 24 -4.58 -0.32 -3.07
CA GLN A 24 -3.88 0.47 -4.07
C GLN A 24 -3.33 1.75 -3.45
N TYR A 25 -2.04 1.98 -3.66
CA TYR A 25 -1.37 3.23 -3.30
C TYR A 25 -1.00 3.97 -4.59
N ARG A 26 -1.46 5.22 -4.70
CA ARG A 26 -1.15 6.10 -5.85
C ARG A 26 0.27 6.67 -5.78
N ASN A 27 0.76 6.88 -4.56
CA ASN A 27 2.03 7.55 -4.30
C ASN A 27 2.98 6.64 -3.53
N TYR A 28 4.26 6.63 -3.92
CA TYR A 28 5.30 5.86 -3.23
C TYR A 28 5.47 6.31 -1.77
N ALA A 29 5.42 7.62 -1.51
CA ALA A 29 5.53 8.15 -0.15
C ALA A 29 4.42 7.62 0.78
N GLU A 30 3.19 7.45 0.28
CA GLU A 30 2.09 6.87 1.06
C GLU A 30 2.28 5.37 1.26
N ALA A 31 2.67 4.65 0.21
CA ALA A 31 2.98 3.22 0.29
C ALA A 31 4.10 2.95 1.31
N ALA A 32 5.19 3.73 1.26
CA ALA A 32 6.33 3.62 2.16
C ALA A 32 5.96 3.92 3.61
N ARG A 33 5.20 4.99 3.87
CA ARG A 33 4.73 5.31 5.22
C ARG A 33 3.92 4.17 5.82
N VAL A 34 3.02 3.56 5.03
CA VAL A 34 2.20 2.44 5.49
C VAL A 34 3.01 1.15 5.61
N ALA A 35 3.94 0.89 4.69
CA ALA A 35 4.86 -0.23 4.76
C ALA A 35 5.68 -0.19 6.04
N LEU A 36 6.31 0.95 6.36
CA LEU A 36 7.09 1.13 7.59
C LEU A 36 6.21 0.95 8.83
N ARG A 37 5.03 1.57 8.86
CA ARG A 37 4.11 1.44 10.00
C ARG A 37 3.70 -0.01 10.25
N ARG A 38 3.29 -0.73 9.20
CA ARG A 38 2.85 -2.12 9.30
C ARG A 38 4.02 -3.10 9.51
N SER A 39 5.22 -2.76 9.05
CA SER A 39 6.39 -3.64 9.20
C SER A 39 6.78 -3.84 10.66
N ARG A 40 6.49 -2.86 11.51
CA ARG A 40 6.71 -2.94 12.96
C ARG A 40 5.93 -4.06 13.65
N SER A 41 4.76 -4.42 13.12
CA SER A 41 3.89 -5.45 13.72
C SER A 41 3.83 -6.73 12.89
N ALA A 42 4.00 -6.63 11.57
CA ALA A 42 3.75 -7.73 10.64
C ALA A 42 5.00 -8.27 9.93
N GLY A 43 6.18 -7.71 10.25
CA GLY A 43 7.45 -8.00 9.58
C GLY A 43 7.65 -7.18 8.29
N PRO A 44 8.87 -7.21 7.70
CA PRO A 44 9.27 -6.32 6.62
C PRO A 44 8.35 -6.42 5.40
N LEU A 45 7.73 -5.30 5.04
CA LEU A 45 6.88 -5.15 3.86
C LEU A 45 7.65 -4.48 2.72
N ARG A 46 7.49 -5.02 1.52
CA ARG A 46 8.04 -4.50 0.27
C ARG A 46 6.96 -3.82 -0.55
N ILE A 47 7.34 -2.77 -1.26
CA ILE A 47 6.46 -2.03 -2.17
C ILE A 47 6.78 -2.50 -3.60
N TYR A 48 5.75 -2.82 -4.36
CA TYR A 48 5.88 -3.18 -5.77
C TYR A 48 4.77 -2.53 -6.59
N ARG A 49 4.97 -2.38 -7.90
CA ARG A 49 3.93 -1.90 -8.81
C ARG A 49 3.14 -3.10 -9.33
N CYS A 50 1.82 -3.07 -9.15
CA CYS A 50 0.94 -4.13 -9.64
C CYS A 50 0.82 -4.03 -11.17
N PRO A 51 1.07 -5.12 -11.91
CA PRO A 51 0.90 -5.13 -13.37
C PRO A 51 -0.57 -5.02 -13.78
N SER A 52 -1.50 -5.55 -12.98
CA SER A 52 -2.93 -5.59 -13.31
C SER A 52 -3.62 -4.22 -13.20
N CYS A 53 -3.28 -3.42 -12.17
CA CYS A 53 -3.93 -2.11 -11.94
C CYS A 53 -2.97 -0.90 -12.02
N GLY A 54 -1.68 -1.12 -12.23
CA GLY A 54 -0.67 -0.06 -12.32
C GLY A 54 -0.35 0.67 -11.01
N SER A 55 -1.08 0.41 -9.93
CA SER A 55 -0.90 1.01 -8.60
C SER A 55 0.19 0.32 -7.78
N LEU A 56 0.72 1.01 -6.77
CA LEU A 56 1.67 0.44 -5.82
C LEU A 56 0.95 -0.41 -4.78
N HIS A 57 1.45 -1.60 -4.48
CA HIS A 57 0.95 -2.52 -3.47
C HIS A 57 2.03 -2.91 -2.48
N LEU A 58 1.59 -3.42 -1.33
CA LEU A 58 2.48 -3.96 -0.31
C LEU A 58 2.48 -5.49 -0.35
N THR A 59 3.65 -6.10 -0.21
CA THR A 59 3.82 -7.56 -0.12
C THR A 59 4.80 -7.92 0.97
N LYS A 60 4.53 -9.05 1.66
CA LYS A 60 5.50 -9.66 2.59
C LYS A 60 6.51 -10.54 1.85
N ARG A 61 6.21 -10.94 0.61
CA ARG A 61 7.06 -11.87 -0.15
C ARG A 61 8.40 -11.22 -0.44
N ARG A 62 9.48 -11.99 -0.27
CA ARG A 62 10.84 -11.56 -0.57
C ARG A 62 11.06 -11.38 -2.07
N ASN A 63 10.40 -12.19 -2.88
CA ASN A 63 10.40 -12.12 -4.33
C ASN A 63 8.96 -11.97 -4.86
N TRP A 64 8.78 -11.09 -5.85
CA TRP A 64 7.54 -10.96 -6.63
C TRP A 64 7.57 -11.82 -7.91
N GLY A 65 8.73 -12.40 -8.25
CA GLY A 65 8.86 -13.39 -9.31
C GLY A 65 8.00 -14.62 -9.04
N SER A 66 7.51 -15.21 -10.13
CA SER A 66 6.56 -16.33 -10.20
C SER A 66 6.74 -17.35 -9.07
N PRO A 67 5.65 -17.94 -8.56
CA PRO A 67 5.80 -19.14 -7.74
C PRO A 67 6.72 -20.13 -8.49
N PRO A 68 7.63 -20.83 -7.79
CA PRO A 68 8.41 -21.85 -8.45
C PRO A 68 7.44 -22.81 -9.16
N PRO A 69 7.73 -23.24 -10.40
CA PRO A 69 6.95 -24.31 -11.00
C PRO A 69 6.97 -25.51 -10.05
N ALA A 70 5.79 -26.07 -9.79
CA ALA A 70 5.62 -27.26 -8.97
C ALA A 70 6.31 -28.47 -9.60
#